data_AF-A0A368JMK8-F1
#
_entry.id   AF-A0A368JMK8-F1
#
_cell.length_a   1.000
_cell.length_b   1.000
_cell.length_c   1.000
_cell.angle_alpha   90.00
_cell.angle_beta   90.00
_cell.angle_gamma   90.00
#
_symmetry.space_group_name_H-M   'P 1'
#
loop_
_entity.id
_entity.type
_entity.pdbx_description
1 polymer ?
#
loop_
_entity_poly.entity_id
_entity_poly.type
_entity_poly.pdbx_seq_one_letter_code
_entity_poly.pdbx_strand_id
1 'polypeptide(L)'
;MKTLVMTLLAVVLLCSCKKDAEAVLPGGHVPAKAAGKWMYGSFAMSDFWAYDGSYQGKPFELAVVFDFKSDGTYEKYFVATTRDYSGCKTEAFTFEKGSVDFSETDGSFTTTPTEGHYRGFYSCFPKQNVNRKMNRSELKTQTYHYELKTGSNGKPNLVVRFQESDSNVSTFLPTSW
;
A
#
# COMPACT_ATOMS: atom_id res chain seq x y z
N MET A 1 -27.09 0.57 -72.11
CA MET A 1 -27.15 -0.39 -70.97
C MET A 1 -25.86 -0.19 -70.15
N LYS A 2 -25.81 -0.11 -68.81
CA LYS A 2 -26.33 -0.98 -67.71
C LYS A 2 -25.69 -2.38 -67.68
N THR A 3 -25.35 -2.85 -66.46
CA THR A 3 -24.76 -4.16 -66.09
C THR A 3 -23.35 -4.45 -66.65
N LEU A 4 -22.42 -5.22 -66.06
CA LEU A 4 -22.23 -5.96 -64.76
C LEU A 4 -20.66 -6.11 -64.60
N VAL A 5 -19.95 -6.45 -63.50
CA VAL A 5 -20.21 -6.70 -62.05
C VAL A 5 -18.89 -6.59 -61.23
N MET A 6 -18.98 -6.52 -59.88
CA MET A 6 -17.96 -6.80 -58.83
C MET A 6 -16.44 -6.55 -59.04
N THR A 7 -15.88 -5.66 -58.21
CA THR A 7 -14.59 -5.86 -57.50
C THR A 7 -14.78 -5.42 -56.04
N LEU A 8 -15.09 -6.35 -55.14
CA LEU A 8 -14.13 -7.13 -54.32
C LEU A 8 -13.90 -6.48 -52.94
N LEU A 9 -14.84 -6.81 -52.04
CA LEU A 9 -14.77 -6.84 -50.58
C LEU A 9 -13.39 -6.56 -49.92
N ALA A 10 -13.10 -5.29 -49.65
CA ALA A 10 -12.01 -4.88 -48.75
C ALA A 10 -12.59 -4.39 -47.41
N VAL A 11 -13.18 -5.30 -46.63
CA VAL A 11 -13.60 -5.00 -45.26
C VAL A 11 -12.35 -4.82 -44.41
N VAL A 12 -11.94 -3.56 -44.20
CA VAL A 12 -10.84 -3.23 -43.29
C VAL A 12 -11.29 -3.54 -41.87
N LEU A 13 -10.95 -4.74 -41.41
CA LEU A 13 -11.04 -5.12 -40.01
C LEU A 13 -10.04 -4.27 -39.21
N LEU A 14 -10.47 -3.07 -38.85
CA LEU A 14 -9.89 -2.31 -37.75
C LEU A 14 -10.20 -3.07 -36.46
N CYS A 15 -9.37 -4.09 -36.20
CA CYS A 15 -9.18 -4.64 -34.88
C CYS A 15 -8.70 -3.50 -33.99
N SER A 16 -9.65 -2.78 -33.40
CA SER A 16 -9.42 -1.79 -32.36
C SER A 16 -9.00 -2.55 -31.11
N CYS A 17 -7.75 -2.99 -31.13
CA CYS A 17 -7.01 -3.38 -29.95
C CYS A 17 -6.92 -2.13 -29.07
N LYS A 18 -7.94 -1.96 -28.23
CA LYS A 18 -7.73 -1.41 -26.91
C LYS A 18 -6.65 -2.26 -26.25
N LYS A 19 -5.40 -1.87 -26.45
CA LYS A 19 -4.47 -1.89 -25.33
C LYS A 19 -5.20 -1.11 -24.25
N ASP A 20 -5.58 -1.80 -23.18
CA ASP A 20 -5.78 -1.11 -21.92
C ASP A 20 -4.45 -0.41 -21.64
N ALA A 21 -4.43 0.90 -21.92
CA ALA A 21 -3.38 1.73 -21.37
C ALA A 21 -3.56 1.59 -19.86
N GLU A 22 -2.58 0.95 -19.19
CA GLU A 22 -2.48 1.01 -17.74
C GLU A 22 -2.62 2.48 -17.40
N ALA A 23 -3.71 2.83 -16.70
CA ALA A 23 -4.07 4.21 -16.50
C ALA A 23 -2.98 4.81 -15.62
N VAL A 24 -2.03 5.53 -16.24
CA VAL A 24 -0.98 6.26 -15.55
C VAL A 24 -1.70 7.31 -14.73
N LEU A 25 -1.91 6.97 -13.46
CA LEU A 25 -2.65 7.79 -12.53
C LEU A 25 -1.90 9.11 -12.43
N PRO A 26 -2.54 10.27 -12.67
CA PRO A 26 -1.93 11.53 -12.30
C PRO A 26 -1.69 11.49 -10.79
N GLY A 27 -0.42 11.51 -10.41
CA GLY A 27 -0.03 11.64 -9.02
C GLY A 27 -0.47 13.00 -8.47
N GLY A 28 -0.63 13.09 -7.15
CA GLY A 28 -0.87 14.35 -6.47
C GLY A 28 0.44 15.09 -6.18
N HIS A 29 0.38 16.05 -5.27
CA HIS A 29 1.57 16.72 -4.77
C HIS A 29 2.28 15.90 -3.68
N VAL A 30 3.61 15.80 -3.78
CA VAL A 30 4.49 15.34 -2.68
C VAL A 30 5.64 16.33 -2.53
N PRO A 31 5.81 17.01 -1.39
CA PRO A 31 6.93 17.92 -1.18
C PRO A 31 8.22 17.12 -1.01
N ALA A 32 9.33 17.65 -1.52
CA ALA A 32 10.61 16.95 -1.59
C ALA A 32 11.19 16.49 -0.22
N LYS A 33 10.69 17.02 0.90
CA LYS A 33 11.04 16.60 2.27
C LYS A 33 10.20 15.42 2.79
N ALA A 34 9.05 15.13 2.18
CA ALA A 34 8.19 14.00 2.51
C ALA A 34 8.40 12.80 1.58
N ALA A 35 8.93 13.02 0.37
CA ALA A 35 9.31 11.94 -0.54
C ALA A 35 10.33 10.99 0.12
N GLY A 36 10.05 9.68 0.08
CA GLY A 36 10.86 8.65 0.72
C GLY A 36 10.04 7.60 1.47
N LYS A 37 10.77 6.71 2.16
CA LYS A 37 10.24 5.54 2.87
C LYS A 37 10.20 5.78 4.37
N TRP A 38 9.01 5.62 4.95
CA TRP A 38 8.69 5.96 6.34
C TRP A 38 8.06 4.75 7.03
N MET A 39 8.61 4.32 8.17
CA MET A 39 8.11 3.17 8.92
C MET A 39 7.79 3.53 10.38
N TYR A 40 6.57 3.22 10.81
CA TYR A 40 6.18 3.14 12.21
C TYR A 40 6.19 1.66 12.64
N GLY A 41 6.74 1.39 13.83
CA GLY A 41 6.89 0.03 14.34
C GLY A 41 7.99 -0.77 13.61
N SER A 42 7.81 -2.08 13.48
CA SER A 42 8.79 -2.97 12.84
C SER A 42 8.16 -4.28 12.31
N PHE A 43 8.79 -4.81 11.26
CA PHE A 43 8.57 -6.14 10.72
C PHE A 43 9.93 -6.79 10.43
N ALA A 44 9.98 -8.11 10.27
CA ALA A 44 11.21 -8.82 9.99
C ALA A 44 11.16 -9.46 8.59
N MET A 45 12.27 -9.46 7.85
CA MET A 45 12.40 -10.31 6.65
C MET A 45 12.92 -11.71 6.97
N SER A 46 13.33 -11.96 8.22
CA SER A 46 13.81 -13.26 8.71
C SER A 46 12.71 -14.05 9.42
N ASP A 47 12.68 -15.36 9.19
CA ASP A 47 11.90 -16.33 9.94
C ASP A 47 12.73 -17.00 11.04
N PHE A 48 12.14 -17.24 12.21
CA PHE A 48 12.75 -18.02 13.29
C PHE A 48 12.33 -19.49 13.23
N TRP A 49 13.28 -20.34 13.60
CA TRP A 49 13.17 -21.79 13.67
C TRP A 49 13.76 -22.23 15.01
N ALA A 50 13.18 -23.24 15.65
CA ALA A 50 13.74 -23.82 16.86
C ALA A 50 14.80 -24.88 16.53
N TYR A 51 15.60 -25.28 17.54
CA TYR A 51 16.70 -26.25 17.38
C TYR A 51 16.24 -27.66 16.97
N ASP A 52 14.94 -27.97 17.07
CA ASP A 52 14.32 -29.19 16.57
C ASP A 52 13.89 -29.11 15.08
N GLY A 53 14.13 -27.98 14.42
CA GLY A 53 13.70 -27.72 13.05
C GLY A 53 12.25 -27.26 12.89
N SER A 54 11.51 -27.01 13.99
CA SER A 54 10.14 -26.51 13.91
C SER A 54 10.08 -25.01 13.56
N TYR A 55 9.14 -24.65 12.68
CA TYR A 55 8.91 -23.26 12.26
C TYR A 55 8.25 -22.45 13.38
N GLN A 56 9.01 -21.55 14.00
CA GLN A 56 8.51 -20.63 15.04
C GLN A 56 7.90 -19.36 14.43
N GLY A 57 8.34 -19.02 13.23
CA GLY A 57 7.87 -17.91 12.43
C GLY A 57 8.59 -16.60 12.71
N LYS A 58 8.09 -15.53 12.13
CA LYS A 58 8.55 -14.17 12.41
C LYS A 58 8.33 -13.78 13.89
N PRO A 59 9.13 -12.83 14.43
CA PRO A 59 8.91 -12.29 15.78
C PRO A 59 7.59 -11.52 15.85
N PHE A 60 7.29 -10.84 16.96
CA PHE A 60 6.15 -9.91 16.96
C PHE A 60 6.38 -8.81 15.93
N GLU A 61 5.47 -8.72 14.96
CA GLU A 61 5.49 -7.69 13.92
C GLU A 61 4.28 -6.79 14.11
N LEU A 62 4.51 -5.48 14.13
CA LEU A 62 3.48 -4.48 13.96
C LEU A 62 4.12 -3.30 13.24
N ALA A 63 3.78 -3.14 11.97
CA ALA A 63 4.36 -2.10 11.12
C ALA A 63 3.29 -1.41 10.27
N VAL A 64 3.41 -0.09 10.15
CA VAL A 64 2.83 0.68 9.05
C VAL A 64 3.99 1.29 8.28
N VAL A 65 3.99 1.15 6.96
CA VAL A 65 5.01 1.73 6.08
C VAL A 65 4.33 2.57 5.02
N PHE A 66 4.87 3.75 4.75
CA PHE A 66 4.57 4.56 3.57
C PHE A 66 5.81 4.67 2.68
N ASP A 67 5.63 4.60 1.37
CA ASP A 67 6.63 4.96 0.36
C ASP A 67 6.05 6.07 -0.53
N PHE A 68 6.40 7.32 -0.25
CA PHE A 68 5.91 8.48 -1.00
C PHE A 68 6.90 8.81 -2.12
N LYS A 69 6.42 8.78 -3.36
CA LYS A 69 7.26 8.98 -4.55
C LYS A 69 7.12 10.40 -5.06
N SER A 70 8.19 10.94 -5.63
CA SER A 70 8.25 12.33 -6.12
C SER A 70 7.37 12.60 -7.36
N ASP A 71 6.74 11.56 -7.90
CA ASP A 71 5.76 11.64 -9.01
C ASP A 71 4.32 11.81 -8.53
N GLY A 72 4.08 11.89 -7.21
CA GLY A 72 2.74 12.01 -6.63
C GLY A 72 2.03 10.68 -6.37
N THR A 73 2.71 9.55 -6.56
CA THR A 73 2.20 8.22 -6.21
C THR A 73 2.70 7.77 -4.83
N TYR A 74 1.97 6.82 -4.23
CA TYR A 74 2.41 6.16 -3.00
C TYR A 74 2.20 4.65 -3.06
N GLU A 75 2.99 3.96 -2.24
CA GLU A 75 2.67 2.62 -1.75
C GLU A 75 2.57 2.66 -0.23
N LYS A 76 1.76 1.78 0.35
CA LYS A 76 1.61 1.62 1.79
C LYS A 76 1.45 0.16 2.14
N TYR A 77 2.10 -0.24 3.22
CA TYR A 77 2.10 -1.59 3.74
C TYR A 77 1.64 -1.59 5.20
N PHE A 78 0.85 -2.58 5.58
CA PHE A 78 0.56 -2.90 6.98
C PHE A 78 0.92 -4.36 7.24
N VAL A 79 1.63 -4.59 8.35
CA VAL A 79 1.99 -5.93 8.83
C VAL A 79 1.57 -6.02 10.29
N ALA A 80 0.85 -7.08 10.66
CA ALA A 80 0.60 -7.43 12.05
C ALA A 80 0.67 -8.94 12.24
N THR A 81 1.54 -9.40 13.14
CA THR A 81 1.74 -10.82 13.46
C THR A 81 1.58 -11.02 14.97
N THR A 82 0.64 -11.86 15.38
CA THR A 82 0.37 -12.19 16.79
C THR A 82 0.21 -13.69 17.02
N ARG A 83 0.42 -14.15 18.25
CA ARG A 83 0.24 -15.53 18.69
C ARG A 83 -0.44 -15.53 20.06
N ASP A 84 -1.48 -16.34 20.24
CA ASP A 84 -2.17 -16.47 21.53
C ASP A 84 -1.52 -17.52 22.46
N TYR A 85 -2.04 -17.62 23.70
CA TYR A 85 -1.59 -18.60 24.69
C TYR A 85 -1.86 -20.07 24.30
N SER A 86 -2.76 -20.32 23.34
CA SER A 86 -3.02 -21.64 22.76
C SER A 86 -2.03 -21.99 21.64
N GLY A 87 -1.12 -21.08 21.30
CA GLY A 87 -0.17 -21.20 20.21
C GLY A 87 -0.71 -20.79 18.84
N CYS A 88 -1.97 -20.35 18.74
CA CYS A 88 -2.60 -19.98 17.47
C CYS A 88 -2.00 -18.68 16.92
N LYS A 89 -1.41 -18.75 15.73
CA LYS A 89 -0.82 -17.60 15.02
C LYS A 89 -1.87 -16.93 14.13
N THR A 90 -1.97 -15.61 14.23
CA THR A 90 -2.72 -14.76 13.30
C THR A 90 -1.76 -13.78 12.63
N GLU A 91 -1.81 -13.70 11.30
CA GLU A 91 -1.10 -12.69 10.50
C GLU A 91 -2.10 -11.89 9.67
N ALA A 92 -1.88 -10.58 9.59
CA ALA A 92 -2.48 -9.69 8.61
C ALA A 92 -1.37 -8.98 7.83
N PHE A 93 -1.42 -9.07 6.51
CA PHE A 93 -0.62 -8.27 5.59
C PHE A 93 -1.56 -7.54 4.64
N THR A 94 -1.45 -6.21 4.58
CA THR A 94 -2.13 -5.42 3.54
C THR A 94 -1.14 -4.57 2.77
N PHE A 95 -1.46 -4.36 1.50
CA PHE A 95 -0.77 -3.48 0.59
C PHE A 95 -1.80 -2.62 -0.12
N GLU A 96 -1.55 -1.32 -0.27
CA GLU A 96 -2.32 -0.44 -1.15
C GLU A 96 -1.40 0.55 -1.86
N LYS A 97 -1.77 0.92 -3.08
CA LYS A 97 -1.08 1.95 -3.88
C LYS A 97 -2.08 2.85 -4.59
N GLY A 98 -1.63 4.05 -4.94
CA GLY A 98 -2.44 5.03 -5.66
C GLY A 98 -1.75 6.38 -5.75
N SER A 99 -2.52 7.46 -5.86
CA SER A 99 -2.01 8.83 -5.73
C SER A 99 -2.05 9.30 -4.28
N VAL A 100 -1.11 10.16 -3.91
CA VAL A 100 -1.11 10.90 -2.64
C VAL A 100 -0.98 12.39 -2.94
N ASP A 101 -1.71 13.21 -2.20
CA ASP A 101 -1.68 14.65 -2.32
C ASP A 101 -1.43 15.29 -0.95
N PHE A 102 -0.37 16.09 -0.83
CA PHE A 102 0.06 16.78 0.38
C PHE A 102 -0.34 18.25 0.35
N SER A 103 -1.00 18.72 1.40
CA SER A 103 -1.15 20.15 1.70
C SER A 103 -0.15 20.56 2.78
N GLU A 104 0.91 21.27 2.39
CA GLU A 104 1.85 21.88 3.34
C GLU A 104 1.17 23.00 4.16
N THR A 105 0.09 23.61 3.64
CA THR A 105 -0.70 24.66 4.33
C THR A 105 -1.54 24.08 5.46
N ASP A 106 -2.23 22.97 5.20
CA ASP A 106 -3.16 22.35 6.16
C ASP A 106 -2.48 21.30 7.05
N GLY A 107 -1.16 21.10 6.88
CA GLY A 107 -0.41 20.05 7.56
C GLY A 107 -1.01 18.66 7.35
N SER A 108 -1.47 18.34 6.14
CA SER A 108 -2.19 17.10 5.85
C SER A 108 -1.74 16.42 4.56
N PHE A 109 -1.97 15.11 4.45
CA PHE A 109 -1.85 14.38 3.18
C PHE A 109 -3.00 13.40 2.99
N THR A 110 -3.47 13.27 1.76
CA THR A 110 -4.62 12.44 1.38
C THR A 110 -4.18 11.36 0.41
N THR A 111 -4.26 10.10 0.85
CA THR A 111 -4.01 8.92 0.01
C THR A 111 -5.28 8.48 -0.69
N THR A 112 -5.26 8.32 -2.00
CA THR A 112 -6.37 7.79 -2.82
C THR A 112 -5.97 6.46 -3.46
N PRO A 113 -6.31 5.31 -2.83
CA PRO A 113 -5.94 3.99 -3.35
C PRO A 113 -6.71 3.59 -4.61
N THR A 114 -6.01 2.89 -5.49
CA THR A 114 -6.51 2.44 -6.81
C THR A 114 -6.33 0.95 -7.03
N GLU A 115 -5.28 0.37 -6.44
CA GLU A 115 -5.12 -1.08 -6.28
C GLU A 115 -4.66 -1.39 -4.85
N GLY A 116 -5.11 -2.53 -4.32
CA GLY A 116 -4.69 -3.02 -3.02
C GLY A 116 -4.88 -4.53 -2.91
N HIS A 117 -4.24 -5.12 -1.91
CA HIS A 117 -4.21 -6.55 -1.68
C HIS A 117 -4.30 -6.85 -0.17
N TYR A 118 -5.08 -7.87 0.19
CA TYR A 118 -5.28 -8.33 1.55
C TYR A 118 -4.88 -9.80 1.69
N ARG A 119 -4.03 -10.11 2.68
CA ARG A 119 -3.68 -11.47 3.08
C ARG A 119 -3.90 -11.63 4.59
N GLY A 120 -4.76 -12.57 4.97
CA GLY A 120 -5.00 -12.98 6.35
C GLY A 120 -4.69 -14.47 6.52
N PHE A 121 -3.95 -14.82 7.57
CA PHE A 121 -3.60 -16.20 7.90
C PHE A 121 -3.91 -16.50 9.37
N TYR A 122 -4.56 -17.63 9.62
CA TYR A 122 -5.04 -18.07 10.93
C TYR A 122 -4.70 -19.55 11.12
N SER A 123 -3.64 -19.87 11.88
CA SER A 123 -3.10 -21.25 11.93
C SER A 123 -4.12 -22.27 12.47
N CYS A 124 -4.96 -21.86 13.43
CA CYS A 124 -6.00 -22.71 14.04
C CYS A 124 -7.34 -22.66 13.29
N PHE A 125 -7.53 -21.72 12.36
CA PHE A 125 -8.76 -21.54 11.60
C PHE A 125 -8.48 -21.41 10.09
N PRO A 126 -7.78 -22.36 9.45
CA PRO A 126 -7.28 -22.21 8.09
C PRO A 126 -8.38 -22.04 7.02
N LYS A 127 -9.64 -22.37 7.33
CA LYS A 127 -10.81 -22.06 6.49
C LYS A 127 -11.14 -20.56 6.39
N GLN A 128 -10.58 -19.74 7.26
CA GLN A 128 -10.68 -18.27 7.26
C GLN A 128 -9.48 -17.61 6.57
N ASN A 129 -8.49 -18.38 6.11
CA ASN A 129 -7.35 -17.85 5.38
C ASN A 129 -7.82 -17.18 4.08
N VAL A 130 -7.28 -15.99 3.80
CA VAL A 130 -7.69 -15.16 2.67
C VAL A 130 -6.46 -14.54 2.02
N ASN A 131 -6.43 -14.53 0.69
CA ASN A 131 -5.32 -14.04 -0.11
C ASN A 131 -5.90 -13.49 -1.42
N ARG A 132 -6.21 -12.19 -1.48
CA ARG A 132 -6.96 -11.59 -2.59
C ARG A 132 -6.67 -10.11 -2.80
N LYS A 133 -6.96 -9.60 -4.01
CA LYS A 133 -7.11 -8.17 -4.24
C LYS A 133 -8.25 -7.58 -3.38
N MET A 134 -8.11 -6.31 -3.04
CA MET A 134 -9.16 -5.52 -2.41
C MET A 134 -10.27 -5.21 -3.41
N ASN A 135 -11.52 -5.21 -2.94
CA ASN A 135 -12.69 -4.76 -3.68
C ASN A 135 -12.70 -3.23 -3.76
N ARG A 136 -13.41 -2.66 -4.75
CA ARG A 136 -13.45 -1.19 -4.93
C ARG A 136 -14.05 -0.43 -3.73
N SER A 137 -14.87 -1.08 -2.90
CA SER A 137 -15.42 -0.55 -1.65
C SER A 137 -14.47 -0.59 -0.45
N GLU A 138 -13.37 -1.35 -0.54
CA GLU A 138 -12.31 -1.42 0.47
C GLU A 138 -11.21 -0.37 0.20
N LEU A 139 -11.00 0.00 -1.07
CA LEU A 139 -10.09 1.05 -1.51
C LEU A 139 -10.66 2.45 -1.20
N LYS A 140 -10.47 2.91 0.05
CA LYS A 140 -11.00 4.18 0.56
C LYS A 140 -9.95 5.28 0.55
N THR A 141 -10.32 6.47 0.08
CA THR A 141 -9.52 7.68 0.31
C THR A 141 -9.42 7.96 1.80
N GLN A 142 -8.22 8.29 2.28
CA GLN A 142 -7.94 8.60 3.68
C GLN A 142 -7.03 9.83 3.76
N THR A 143 -7.45 10.83 4.53
CA THR A 143 -6.62 11.98 4.91
C THR A 143 -5.95 11.69 6.26
N TYR A 144 -4.71 12.13 6.42
CA TYR A 144 -3.94 12.09 7.66
C TYR A 144 -3.37 13.49 7.92
N HIS A 145 -3.14 13.85 9.17
CA HIS A 145 -2.46 15.10 9.53
C HIS A 145 -1.02 14.78 9.91
N TYR A 146 -0.06 15.54 9.38
CA TYR A 146 1.37 15.22 9.48
C TYR A 146 2.22 16.39 9.95
N GLU A 147 3.40 16.08 10.48
CA GLU A 147 4.41 17.05 10.86
C GLU A 147 5.80 16.44 10.65
N LEU A 148 6.66 17.10 9.87
CA LEU A 148 8.06 16.68 9.68
C LEU A 148 8.94 17.31 10.75
N LYS A 149 9.46 16.49 11.67
CA LYS A 149 10.30 16.93 12.80
C LYS A 149 11.68 16.31 12.75
N THR A 150 12.72 17.08 13.08
CA THR A 150 14.02 16.48 13.41
C THR A 150 13.89 15.69 14.71
N GLY A 151 14.11 14.38 14.67
CA GLY A 151 14.11 13.53 15.85
C GLY A 151 15.39 13.67 16.69
N SER A 152 15.39 13.08 17.88
CA SER A 152 16.60 12.93 18.72
C SER A 152 17.71 12.10 18.06
N ASN A 153 17.39 11.39 16.98
CA ASN A 153 18.29 10.68 16.08
C ASN A 153 19.01 11.60 15.06
N GLY A 154 18.73 12.91 15.05
CA GLY A 154 19.27 13.87 14.08
C GLY A 154 18.73 13.74 12.66
N LYS A 155 17.72 12.89 12.44
CA LYS A 155 17.07 12.65 11.13
C LYS A 155 15.68 13.27 11.10
N PRO A 156 15.11 13.59 9.93
CA PRO A 156 13.69 13.89 9.85
C PRO A 156 12.87 12.65 10.23
N ASN A 157 11.81 12.85 10.99
CA ASN A 157 10.79 11.88 11.34
C ASN A 157 9.44 12.42 10.85
N LEU A 158 8.58 11.54 10.32
CA LEU A 158 7.23 11.89 9.91
C LEU A 158 6.27 11.54 11.06
N VAL A 159 5.76 12.55 11.75
CA VAL A 159 4.77 12.38 12.83
C VAL A 159 3.38 12.45 12.20
N VAL A 160 2.53 11.44 12.42
CA VAL A 160 1.20 11.31 11.77
C VAL A 160 0.08 11.15 12.81
N ARG A 161 -1.07 11.73 12.51
CA ARG A 161 -2.36 11.60 13.22
C ARG A 161 -3.45 11.13 12.25
N PHE A 162 -4.48 10.46 12.74
CA PHE A 162 -5.62 10.01 11.93
C PHE A 162 -6.73 11.06 11.85
N GLN A 163 -6.84 11.92 12.87
CA GLN A 163 -7.67 13.12 12.94
C GLN A 163 -6.82 14.29 13.45
N GLU A 164 -7.14 15.53 13.06
CA GLU A 164 -6.39 16.73 13.48
C GLU A 164 -6.26 16.86 15.00
N SER A 165 -7.34 16.52 15.71
CA SER A 165 -7.48 16.59 17.17
C SER A 165 -6.89 15.39 17.93
N ASP A 166 -6.28 14.41 17.27
CA ASP A 166 -5.66 13.27 17.95
C ASP A 166 -4.48 13.72 18.84
N SER A 167 -4.59 13.44 20.13
CA SER A 167 -3.46 13.53 21.08
C SER A 167 -2.45 12.41 20.90
N ASN A 168 -2.87 11.27 20.34
CA ASN A 168 -2.01 10.14 20.01
C ASN A 168 -1.36 10.37 18.63
N VAL A 169 -0.05 10.16 18.54
CA VAL A 169 0.70 10.30 17.28
C VAL A 169 1.48 9.02 16.95
N SER A 170 1.54 8.67 15.67
CA SER A 170 2.45 7.65 15.14
C SER A 170 3.68 8.33 14.57
N THR A 171 4.85 8.11 15.17
CA THR A 171 6.13 8.63 14.67
C THR A 171 6.78 7.62 13.74
N PHE A 172 6.82 7.93 12.45
CA PHE A 172 7.47 7.12 11.43
C PHE A 172 8.93 7.57 11.25
N LEU A 173 9.84 6.62 11.21
CA LEU A 173 11.27 6.85 10.99
C LEU A 173 11.63 6.60 9.51
N PRO A 174 12.65 7.30 8.95
CA PRO A 174 13.18 6.98 7.63
C PRO A 174 13.73 5.55 7.60
N THR A 175 13.37 4.78 6.57
CA THR A 175 13.78 3.38 6.43
C THR A 175 14.26 3.07 5.00
N SER A 176 14.87 1.90 4.83
CA SER A 176 15.32 1.35 3.56
C SER A 176 15.29 -0.18 3.62
N TRP A 177 14.87 -0.82 2.55
CA TRP A 177 14.81 -2.28 2.37
C TRP A 177 15.18 -2.64 0.92
#